data_AF-A0A7C3FA76-F1
#
_entry.id   AF-A0A7C3FA76-F1
#
_cell.length_a   1.000
_cell.length_b   1.000
_cell.length_c   1.000
_cell.angle_alpha   90.00
_cell.angle_beta   90.00
_cell.angle_gamma   90.00
#
_symmetry.space_group_name_H-M   'P 1'
#
loop_
_entity.id
_entity.type
_entity.pdbx_description
1 polymer ?
#
loop_
_entity_poly.entity_id
_entity_poly.type
_entity_poly.pdbx_seq_one_letter_code
_entity_poly.pdbx_strand_id
1 'polypeptide(L)' 'MNPRHHIEYKQLRKVNPQAARLAVINYLESIHSIIARTARVYGINRCVVYDILYKQASGHLND' A
#
# COMPACT_ATOMS: atom_id res chain seq x y z
N MET A 1 20.46 7.08 -3.36
CA MET A 1 19.43 7.30 -2.31
C MET A 1 19.45 6.11 -1.34
N ASN A 2 19.51 6.40 -0.04
CA ASN A 2 19.89 5.49 1.06
C ASN A 2 18.94 4.28 1.22
N PRO A 3 19.43 3.06 1.51
CA PRO A 3 18.64 1.82 1.41
C PRO A 3 17.87 1.42 2.68
N ARG A 4 17.40 2.34 3.54
CA ARG A 4 17.17 1.98 4.95
C ARG A 4 15.84 2.20 5.67
N HIS A 5 14.75 2.69 5.09
CA HIS A 5 13.44 2.57 5.77
C HIS A 5 12.28 2.59 4.77
N HIS A 6 11.88 1.40 4.32
CA HIS A 6 10.55 1.22 3.72
C HIS A 6 9.58 0.78 4.82
N ILE A 7 8.31 1.15 4.69
CA ILE A 7 7.26 0.57 5.52
C ILE A 7 7.10 -0.88 5.07
N GLU A 8 7.32 -1.83 5.97
CA GLU A 8 7.21 -3.27 5.68
C GLU A 8 5.75 -3.69 5.51
N TYR A 9 5.15 -3.39 4.34
CA TYR A 9 3.74 -3.68 4.05
C TYR A 9 3.37 -5.15 4.30
N LYS A 10 4.27 -6.09 3.97
CA LYS A 10 4.03 -7.51 4.18
C LYS A 10 3.93 -7.87 5.67
N GLN A 11 4.67 -7.19 6.53
CA GLN A 11 4.57 -7.39 7.99
C GLN A 11 3.29 -6.76 8.53
N LEU A 12 2.96 -5.54 8.10
CA LEU A 12 1.68 -4.90 8.46
C LEU A 12 0.47 -5.75 8.05
N ARG A 13 0.49 -6.29 6.82
CA ARG A 13 -0.59 -7.14 6.30
C ARG A 13 -0.78 -8.42 7.13
N LYS A 14 0.31 -9.01 7.66
CA LYS A 14 0.21 -10.19 8.53
C LYS A 14 -0.50 -9.90 9.85
N VAL A 15 -0.33 -8.69 10.38
CA VAL A 15 -0.99 -8.27 11.63
C VAL A 15 -2.46 -7.93 11.37
N ASN A 16 -2.73 -7.09 10.37
CA ASN A 16 -4.08 -6.74 9.97
C ASN A 16 -4.12 -6.37 8.47
N PRO A 17 -4.67 -7.24 7.60
CA PRO A 17 -4.72 -6.99 6.16
C PRO A 17 -5.49 -5.73 5.79
N GLN A 18 -6.61 -5.47 6.45
CA GLN A 18 -7.46 -4.32 6.17
C GLN A 18 -6.74 -3.01 6.53
N ALA A 19 -6.16 -2.93 7.72
CA ALA A 19 -5.41 -1.76 8.18
C ALA A 19 -4.19 -1.48 7.29
N ALA A 20 -3.48 -2.52 6.84
CA ALA A 20 -2.34 -2.38 5.94
C ALA A 20 -2.74 -1.79 4.58
N ARG A 21 -3.86 -2.25 4.01
CA ARG A 21 -4.40 -1.72 2.74
C ARG A 21 -4.89 -0.28 2.89
N LEU A 22 -5.60 0.02 3.98
CA LEU A 22 -6.03 1.39 4.30
C LEU A 22 -4.85 2.35 4.45
N ALA A 23 -3.76 1.93 5.10
CA ALA A 23 -2.56 2.76 5.22
C ALA A 23 -1.98 3.12 3.84
N VAL A 24 -1.91 2.15 2.92
CA VAL A 24 -1.45 2.38 1.54
C VAL A 24 -2.36 3.37 0.81
N ILE A 25 -3.68 3.21 0.92
CA ILE A 25 -4.68 4.09 0.29
C ILE A 25 -4.56 5.52 0.83
N ASN A 26 -4.58 5.70 2.15
CA ASN A 26 -4.48 7.01 2.79
C ASN A 26 -3.18 7.72 2.40
N TYR A 27 -2.06 6.99 2.37
CA TYR A 27 -0.79 7.55 1.92
C TYR A 27 -0.84 7.95 0.44
N LEU A 28 -1.41 7.10 -0.42
CA LEU A 28 -1.52 7.37 -1.85
C LEU A 28 -2.34 8.64 -2.10
N GLU A 29 -3.47 8.82 -1.41
CA GLU A 29 -4.30 10.03 -1.48
C GLU A 29 -3.54 11.27 -0.98
N SER A 30 -2.75 11.14 0.08
CA SER A 30 -1.94 12.25 0.62
C SER A 30 -0.87 12.78 -0.33
N ILE A 31 -0.49 12.01 -1.36
CA ILE A 31 0.54 12.38 -2.34
C ILE A 31 0.01 12.56 -3.76
N HIS A 32 -1.29 12.86 -3.93
CA HIS A 32 -1.94 13.01 -5.24
C HIS A 32 -1.79 11.77 -6.14
N SER A 33 -1.89 10.57 -5.56
CA SER A 33 -1.97 9.31 -6.29
C SER A 33 -0.73 8.90 -7.11
N ILE A 34 0.47 9.28 -6.65
CA ILE A 34 1.73 8.86 -7.29
C ILE A 34 2.07 7.39 -6.95
N ILE A 35 1.56 6.45 -7.75
CA ILE A 35 1.71 4.99 -7.58
C ILE A 35 3.17 4.54 -7.38
N ALA A 36 4.09 5.04 -8.21
CA ALA A 36 5.49 4.65 -8.16
C ALA A 36 6.17 5.03 -6.83
N ARG A 37 5.75 6.16 -6.23
CA ARG A 37 6.27 6.64 -4.95
C ARG A 37 5.70 5.83 -3.80
N THR A 38 4.39 5.57 -3.80
CA THR A 38 3.73 4.71 -2.82
C THR A 38 4.36 3.31 -2.79
N ALA A 39 4.54 2.68 -3.96
CA ALA A 39 5.17 1.37 -4.07
C ALA A 39 6.57 1.35 -3.43
N ARG A 40 7.37 2.40 -3.67
CA ARG A 40 8.71 2.54 -3.08
C ARG A 40 8.66 2.71 -1.56
N VAL A 41 7.78 3.56 -1.05
CA VAL A 41 7.63 3.84 0.39
C VAL A 41 7.22 2.58 1.15
N TYR A 42 6.33 1.76 0.58
CA TYR A 42 5.83 0.53 1.18
C TYR A 42 6.64 -0.73 0.83
N GLY A 43 7.76 -0.60 0.09
CA GLY A 43 8.59 -1.73 -0.29
C GLY A 43 7.85 -2.82 -1.10
N ILE A 44 6.88 -2.41 -1.92
CA ILE A 44 6.03 -3.31 -2.74
C ILE A 44 6.15 -2.99 -4.23
N ASN A 45 5.66 -3.91 -5.07
CA ASN A 45 5.51 -3.66 -6.51
C ASN A 45 4.30 -2.74 -6.77
N ARG A 46 4.36 -1.93 -7.84
CA ARG A 46 3.23 -1.12 -8.33
C ARG A 46 1.98 -1.97 -8.59
N CYS A 47 2.14 -3.22 -9.06
CA CYS A 47 1.02 -4.15 -9.22
C CYS A 47 0.24 -4.37 -7.91
N VAL A 48 0.93 -4.44 -6.77
CA VAL A 48 0.28 -4.59 -5.46
C VAL A 48 -0.52 -3.34 -5.10
N VAL A 49 -0.04 -2.14 -5.47
CA VAL A 49 -0.81 -0.89 -5.27
C VAL A 49 -2.08 -0.91 -6.12
N TYR A 50 -2.01 -1.35 -7.38
CA TYR A 50 -3.19 -1.51 -8.23
C TYR A 50 -4.18 -2.54 -7.67
N ASP A 51 -3.71 -3.69 -7.18
CA ASP A 51 -4.56 -4.71 -6.55
C ASP A 51 -5.27 -4.15 -5.31
N ILE A 52 -4.61 -3.31 -4.52
CA ILE A 52 -5.20 -2.65 -3.35
C ILE A 52 -6.32 -1.70 -3.78
N LEU A 53 -6.11 -0.90 -4.82
CA LEU A 53 -7.14 0.00 -5.37
C LEU A 53 -8.31 -0.78 -5.96
N TYR A 54 -8.05 -1.90 -6.63
CA TYR A 54 -9.10 -2.78 -7.12
C TYR A 54 -9.94 -3.34 -5.97
N LYS A 55 -9.30 -3.80 -4.90
CA LYS A 55 -9.98 -4.26 -3.67
C LYS A 55 -10.76 -3.14 -2.95
N GLN A 56 -10.26 -1.90 -2.98
CA GLN A 56 -11.00 -0.74 -2.48
C GLN A 56 -12.27 -0.50 -3.30
N ALA A 57 -12.16 -0.51 -4.63
CA ALA A 57 -13.28 -0.27 -5.54
C ALA A 57 -14.36 -1.37 -5.45
N SER A 58 -13.97 -2.62 -5.17
CA SER A 58 -14.91 -3.72 -4.95
C SER A 58 -15.54 -3.73 -3.55
N GLY A 59 -15.18 -2.78 -2.68
CA GLY A 59 -15.68 -2.69 -1.30
C GLY A 59 -15.10 -3.74 -0.35
N HIS A 60 -14.19 -4.61 -0.81
CA HIS A 60 -13.61 -5.70 -0.04
C HIS A 60 -12.11 -5.49 0.17
N LEU A 61 -11.78 -4.79 1.26
CA LEU A 61 -10.40 -4.63 1.73
C LEU A 61 -9.89 -5.82 2.56
N ASN A 62 -10.72 -6.84 2.75
CA ASN A 62 -10.35 -8.09 3.41
C ASN A 62 -9.64 -9.03 2.41
N ASP A 63 -9.02 -10.10 2.93
CA ASP A 63 -8.44 -11.12 2.06
C ASP A 63 -9.51 -11.89 1.28
#